data_AF-A0A2E9D9H6-F1
#
_entry.id   AF-A0A2E9D9H6-F1
#
_cell.length_a   1.000
_cell.length_b   1.000
_cell.length_c   1.000
_cell.angle_alpha   90.00
_cell.angle_beta   90.00
_cell.angle_gamma   90.00
#
_symmetry.space_group_name_H-M   'P 1'
#
loop_
_entity.id
_entity.type
_entity.pdbx_description
1 polymer ?
#
loop_
_entity_poly.entity_id
_entity_poly.type
_entity_poly.pdbx_seq_one_letter_code
_entity_poly.pdbx_strand_id
1 'polypeptide(L)'
;MHEFDWPYSQIIEGDYAGLKSNQIPLISTDMPVRPDGPYGIAKVFGEAAGKFYSDQYGLSSLSVRIGTLNAEGKPINHRQFATLISHSDLVQLFRKCIEAPLTLKYGIYYGVSNNKWRFWDIQNSESDIGYKPQDNAEIWR
;
A
#
# COMPACT_ATOMS: atom_id res chain seq x y z
N MET A 1 4.03 -11.40 -8.22
CA MET A 1 4.02 -10.07 -7.59
C MET A 1 4.77 -9.09 -8.46
N HIS A 2 4.21 -7.89 -8.67
CA HIS A 2 4.84 -6.82 -9.46
C HIS A 2 6.21 -6.41 -8.89
N GLU A 3 6.39 -6.55 -7.58
CA GLU A 3 7.64 -6.28 -6.87
C GLU A 3 8.88 -7.02 -7.41
N PHE A 4 8.70 -8.15 -8.10
CA PHE A 4 9.80 -8.91 -8.69
C PHE A 4 10.23 -8.41 -10.08
N ASP A 5 9.47 -7.50 -10.68
CA ASP A 5 9.83 -6.94 -11.98
C ASP A 5 10.81 -5.77 -11.82
N TRP A 6 11.58 -5.49 -12.86
CA TRP A 6 12.37 -4.25 -12.93
C TRP A 6 11.42 -3.05 -13.11
N PRO A 7 11.62 -1.90 -12.42
CA PRO A 7 12.75 -1.55 -11.54
C PRO A 7 12.55 -1.88 -10.05
N TYR A 8 11.42 -2.45 -9.66
CA TYR A 8 11.06 -2.68 -8.25
C TYR A 8 11.98 -3.69 -7.56
N SER A 9 12.40 -4.72 -8.30
CA SER A 9 13.38 -5.73 -7.84
C SER A 9 14.69 -5.09 -7.35
N GLN A 10 15.23 -4.11 -8.07
CA GLN A 10 16.44 -3.40 -7.62
C GLN A 10 16.20 -2.58 -6.35
N ILE A 11 15.04 -1.91 -6.27
CA ILE A 11 14.66 -1.12 -5.09
C ILE A 11 14.61 -2.00 -3.83
N ILE A 12 14.01 -3.19 -3.92
CA ILE A 12 13.88 -4.09 -2.75
C ILE A 12 15.21 -4.73 -2.35
N GLU A 13 16.14 -4.89 -3.30
CA GLU A 13 17.50 -5.36 -3.04
C GLU A 13 18.38 -4.26 -2.41
N GLY A 14 17.94 -2.99 -2.49
CA GLY A 14 18.69 -1.84 -2.03
C GLY A 14 19.69 -1.30 -3.06
N ASP A 15 19.58 -1.74 -4.31
CA ASP A 15 20.35 -1.20 -5.43
C ASP A 15 19.59 -0.03 -6.07
N TYR A 16 20.07 1.18 -5.80
CA TYR A 16 19.48 2.41 -6.32
C TYR A 16 20.29 3.01 -7.47
N ALA A 17 21.32 2.31 -7.95
CA ALA A 17 22.22 2.83 -8.98
C ALA A 17 21.44 3.12 -10.27
N GLY A 18 21.51 4.38 -10.74
CA GLY A 18 20.81 4.81 -11.94
C GLY A 18 19.31 5.03 -11.79
N LEU A 19 18.73 4.74 -10.61
CA LEU A 19 17.32 4.98 -10.33
C LEU A 19 17.10 6.40 -9.80
N LYS A 20 16.00 7.03 -10.22
CA LYS A 20 15.51 8.29 -9.65
C LYS A 20 14.14 8.03 -9.06
N SER A 21 13.99 8.28 -7.75
CA SER A 21 12.76 7.94 -7.02
C SER A 21 11.49 8.58 -7.61
N ASN A 22 11.60 9.80 -8.15
CA ASN A 22 10.49 10.50 -8.81
C ASN A 22 10.20 10.05 -10.26
N GLN A 23 10.94 9.06 -10.77
CA GLN A 23 10.76 8.49 -12.12
C GLN A 23 10.37 7.01 -12.10
N ILE A 24 10.22 6.43 -10.91
CA ILE A 24 9.78 5.04 -10.77
C ILE A 24 8.28 4.95 -11.11
N PRO A 25 7.87 4.11 -12.07
CA PRO A 25 6.45 3.90 -12.36
C PRO A 25 5.73 3.38 -11.11
N LEU A 26 4.63 4.01 -10.71
CA LEU A 26 3.89 3.56 -9.53
C LEU A 26 2.89 2.45 -9.91
N ILE A 27 2.78 1.46 -9.02
CA ILE A 27 1.80 0.39 -9.11
C ILE A 27 0.50 0.89 -8.47
N SER A 28 -0.54 1.07 -9.27
CA SER A 28 -1.86 1.44 -8.78
C SER A 28 -2.68 0.22 -8.35
N THR A 29 -3.80 0.46 -7.68
CA THR A 29 -4.72 -0.59 -7.24
C THR A 29 -5.55 -1.18 -8.38
N ASP A 30 -5.64 -0.47 -9.51
CA ASP A 30 -6.37 -0.89 -10.72
C ASP A 30 -5.57 -1.84 -11.61
N MET A 31 -4.26 -1.98 -11.35
CA MET A 31 -3.44 -2.94 -12.07
C MET A 31 -3.90 -4.38 -11.78
N PRO A 32 -3.78 -5.30 -12.75
CA PRO A 32 -4.09 -6.72 -12.52
C PRO A 32 -3.35 -7.27 -11.30
N VAL A 33 -4.08 -8.00 -10.46
CA VAL A 33 -3.51 -8.65 -9.28
C VAL A 33 -2.50 -9.73 -9.69
N ARG A 34 -1.35 -9.74 -9.02
CA ARG A 34 -0.28 -10.74 -9.22
C ARG A 34 0.19 -11.26 -7.86
N PRO A 35 -0.59 -12.11 -7.16
CA PRO A 35 -0.17 -12.66 -5.87
C PRO A 35 1.15 -13.43 -6.01
N ASP A 36 1.93 -13.49 -4.93
CA ASP A 36 3.19 -14.24 -4.80
C ASP A 36 3.00 -15.64 -4.19
N GLY A 37 1.81 -15.96 -3.68
CA GLY A 37 1.51 -17.26 -3.11
C GLY A 37 0.06 -17.41 -2.62
N PRO A 38 -0.26 -18.55 -1.98
CA PRO A 38 -1.62 -18.87 -1.51
C PRO A 38 -2.20 -17.83 -0.55
N TYR A 39 -1.37 -17.24 0.31
CA TYR A 39 -1.79 -16.15 1.19
C TYR A 39 -2.30 -14.94 0.39
N GLY A 40 -1.54 -14.50 -0.62
CA GLY A 40 -1.94 -13.41 -1.50
C GLY A 40 -3.23 -13.71 -2.26
N ILE A 41 -3.40 -14.95 -2.76
CA ILE A 41 -4.63 -15.41 -3.40
C ILE A 41 -5.83 -15.25 -2.45
N ALA A 42 -5.70 -15.68 -1.20
CA ALA A 42 -6.77 -15.55 -0.20
C ALA A 42 -7.11 -14.08 0.10
N LYS A 43 -6.13 -13.16 0.07
CA LYS A 43 -6.38 -11.72 0.22
C LYS A 43 -7.14 -11.12 -0.96
N VAL A 44 -6.79 -11.51 -2.19
CA VAL A 44 -7.56 -11.11 -3.40
C VAL A 44 -8.99 -11.63 -3.33
N PHE A 45 -9.21 -12.87 -2.86
CA PHE A 45 -10.56 -13.37 -2.62
C PHE A 45 -11.35 -12.47 -1.66
N GLY A 46 -10.73 -11.99 -0.59
CA GLY A 46 -11.33 -11.03 0.34
C GLY A 46 -11.71 -9.70 -0.33
N GLU A 47 -10.84 -9.15 -1.17
CA GLU A 47 -11.12 -7.91 -1.94
C GLU A 47 -12.32 -8.08 -2.89
N ALA A 48 -12.40 -9.23 -3.58
CA ALA A 48 -13.50 -9.56 -4.48
C ALA A 48 -14.81 -9.80 -3.73
N ALA A 49 -14.76 -10.50 -2.60
CA ALA A 49 -15.91 -10.69 -1.72
C ALA A 49 -16.43 -9.33 -1.21
N GLY A 50 -15.54 -8.46 -0.74
CA GLY A 50 -15.88 -7.10 -0.32
C GLY A 50 -16.60 -6.31 -1.40
N LYS A 51 -16.12 -6.39 -2.66
CA LYS A 51 -16.78 -5.75 -3.81
C LYS A 51 -18.19 -6.30 -4.03
N PHE A 52 -18.34 -7.62 -4.01
CA PHE A 52 -19.64 -8.26 -4.16
C PHE A 52 -20.64 -7.78 -3.09
N TYR A 53 -20.25 -7.80 -1.81
CA TYR A 53 -21.15 -7.38 -0.74
C TYR A 53 -21.47 -5.88 -0.78
N SER A 54 -20.53 -5.04 -1.22
CA SER A 54 -20.78 -3.62 -1.48
C SER A 54 -21.81 -3.43 -2.58
N ASP A 55 -21.64 -4.09 -3.72
CA ASP A 55 -22.53 -3.91 -4.88
C ASP A 55 -23.94 -4.46 -4.62
N GLN A 56 -24.04 -5.63 -3.98
CA GLN A 56 -25.31 -6.33 -3.79
C GLN A 56 -26.10 -5.84 -2.58
N TYR A 57 -25.42 -5.44 -1.51
CA TYR A 57 -26.06 -5.13 -0.22
C TYR A 57 -25.73 -3.75 0.32
N GLY A 58 -24.94 -2.93 -0.41
CA GLY A 58 -24.55 -1.59 0.03
C GLY A 58 -23.60 -1.57 1.24
N LEU A 59 -22.96 -2.71 1.56
CA LEU A 59 -22.01 -2.82 2.65
C LEU A 59 -20.75 -2.00 2.34
N SER A 60 -20.31 -1.16 3.28
CA SER A 60 -19.01 -0.49 3.10
C SER A 60 -17.86 -1.50 3.28
N SER A 61 -16.96 -1.56 2.30
CA SER A 61 -15.80 -2.44 2.28
C SER A 61 -14.58 -1.72 1.71
N LEU A 62 -13.70 -1.27 2.61
CA LEU A 62 -12.43 -0.62 2.26
C LEU A 62 -11.28 -1.58 2.59
N SER A 63 -10.58 -2.06 1.56
CA SER A 63 -9.50 -3.03 1.69
C SER A 63 -8.14 -2.34 1.70
N VAL A 64 -7.27 -2.72 2.65
CA VAL A 64 -5.91 -2.17 2.76
C VAL A 64 -4.87 -3.24 2.46
N ARG A 65 -4.11 -3.06 1.39
CA ARG A 65 -2.93 -3.87 1.02
C ARG A 65 -1.74 -3.37 1.84
N ILE A 66 -1.61 -3.90 3.06
CA ILE A 66 -0.54 -3.52 3.98
C ILE A 66 0.83 -3.94 3.40
N GLY A 67 1.76 -2.99 3.35
CA GLY A 67 3.13 -3.22 2.89
C GLY A 67 3.96 -4.02 3.89
N THR A 68 4.69 -3.33 4.77
CA THR A 68 5.42 -3.97 5.87
C THR A 68 5.17 -3.24 7.17
N LEU A 69 4.52 -3.94 8.09
CA LEU A 69 4.37 -3.55 9.47
C LEU A 69 5.24 -4.47 10.32
N ASN A 70 6.12 -3.90 11.14
CA ASN A 70 6.96 -4.64 12.07
C ASN A 70 6.86 -4.04 13.48
N ALA A 71 7.43 -4.72 14.48
CA ALA A 71 7.35 -4.29 15.87
C ALA A 71 8.21 -3.05 16.15
N GLU A 72 9.29 -2.88 15.39
CA GLU A 72 10.29 -1.85 15.57
C GLU A 72 9.83 -0.47 15.05
N GLY A 73 8.81 -0.44 14.19
CA GLY A 73 8.32 0.79 13.57
C GLY A 73 9.33 1.46 12.64
N LYS A 74 10.37 0.73 12.20
CA LYS A 74 11.46 1.22 11.35
C LYS A 74 11.98 0.11 10.42
N PRO A 75 12.70 0.44 9.33
CA PRO A 75 13.25 -0.57 8.43
C PRO A 75 14.27 -1.47 9.13
N ILE A 76 14.14 -2.79 8.96
CA ILE A 76 15.12 -3.79 9.43
C ILE A 76 15.85 -4.51 8.28
N ASN A 77 15.48 -4.21 7.03
CA ASN A 77 16.14 -4.70 5.82
C ASN A 77 15.88 -3.74 4.63
N HIS A 78 16.57 -3.95 3.50
CA HIS A 78 16.50 -3.05 2.34
C HIS A 78 15.09 -2.87 1.78
N ARG A 79 14.33 -3.96 1.61
CA ARG A 79 12.94 -3.94 1.12
C ARG A 79 12.06 -2.96 1.89
N GLN A 80 12.23 -2.87 3.20
CA GLN A 80 11.42 -2.02 4.06
C GLN A 80 11.63 -0.52 3.84
N PHE A 81 12.73 -0.10 3.22
CA PHE A 81 12.88 1.30 2.80
C PHE A 81 11.87 1.72 1.73
N ALA A 82 11.25 0.77 1.02
CA ALA A 82 10.14 1.04 0.11
C ALA A 82 8.78 0.67 0.72
N THR A 83 8.70 -0.43 1.47
CA THR A 83 7.43 -1.05 1.84
C THR A 83 6.92 -0.73 3.24
N LEU A 84 7.72 -0.12 4.11
CA LEU A 84 7.33 0.15 5.50
C LEU A 84 6.06 1.00 5.59
N ILE A 85 5.18 0.64 6.51
CA ILE A 85 4.18 1.56 7.10
C ILE A 85 4.50 1.71 8.59
N SER A 86 4.70 2.93 9.05
CA SER A 86 4.88 3.22 10.46
C SER A 86 3.58 2.97 11.24
N HIS A 87 3.67 2.84 12.57
CA HIS A 87 2.49 2.66 13.41
C HIS A 87 1.57 3.89 13.36
N SER A 88 2.14 5.09 13.35
CA SER A 88 1.43 6.37 13.20
C SER A 88 0.65 6.44 11.89
N ASP A 89 1.31 6.11 10.77
CA ASP A 89 0.69 6.15 9.46
C ASP A 89 -0.35 5.05 9.27
N LEU A 90 -0.17 3.88 9.87
CA LEU A 90 -1.18 2.81 9.89
C LEU A 90 -2.44 3.25 10.63
N VAL A 91 -2.27 3.82 11.83
CA VAL A 91 -3.39 4.34 12.63
C VAL A 91 -4.11 5.45 11.87
N GLN A 92 -3.37 6.36 11.23
CA GLN A 92 -3.94 7.40 10.40
C GLN A 92 -4.78 6.80 9.26
N LEU A 93 -4.23 5.84 8.50
CA LEU A 93 -4.91 5.20 7.37
C LEU A 93 -6.23 4.55 7.80
N PHE A 94 -6.20 3.72 8.85
CA PHE A 94 -7.42 3.07 9.34
C PHE A 94 -8.44 4.04 9.92
N ARG A 95 -7.98 5.10 10.61
CA ARG A 95 -8.87 6.19 11.05
C ARG A 95 -9.56 6.83 9.85
N LYS A 96 -8.82 7.12 8.76
CA LYS A 96 -9.38 7.66 7.53
C LYS A 96 -10.38 6.73 6.85
N CYS A 97 -10.15 5.42 6.85
CA CYS A 97 -11.14 4.45 6.38
C CYS A 97 -12.43 4.47 7.23
N ILE A 98 -12.32 4.58 8.55
CA ILE A 98 -13.48 4.60 9.47
C ILE A 98 -14.28 5.90 9.32
N GLU A 99 -13.59 7.03 9.17
CA GLU A 99 -14.16 8.37 9.02
C GLU A 99 -14.59 8.71 7.59
N ALA A 100 -14.40 7.78 6.63
CA ALA A 100 -14.70 8.01 5.23
C ALA A 100 -16.19 8.37 5.01
N PRO A 101 -16.51 9.18 3.99
CA PRO A 101 -17.90 9.51 3.68
C PRO A 101 -18.75 8.27 3.46
N LEU A 102 -20.00 8.26 3.97
CA LEU A 102 -20.91 7.12 3.83
C LEU A 102 -21.24 6.75 2.37
N THR A 103 -21.00 7.67 1.43
CA THR A 103 -21.13 7.48 -0.02
C THR A 103 -20.01 6.62 -0.60
N LEU A 104 -18.84 6.58 0.04
CA LEU A 104 -17.75 5.69 -0.35
C LEU A 104 -18.03 4.27 0.18
N LYS A 105 -18.49 3.39 -0.71
CA LYS A 105 -18.85 2.02 -0.36
C LYS A 105 -17.75 1.01 -0.59
N TYR A 106 -16.87 1.25 -1.56
CA TYR A 106 -15.80 0.33 -1.91
C TYR A 106 -14.52 1.08 -2.24
N GLY A 107 -13.39 0.53 -1.80
CA GLY A 107 -12.07 1.06 -2.11
C GLY A 107 -10.98 0.04 -1.81
N ILE A 108 -9.88 0.12 -2.53
CA ILE A 108 -8.65 -0.61 -2.26
C ILE A 108 -7.54 0.41 -2.11
N TYR A 109 -6.73 0.30 -1.06
CA TYR A 109 -5.66 1.25 -0.75
C TYR A 109 -4.38 0.52 -0.40
N TYR A 110 -3.22 1.07 -0.79
CA TYR A 110 -1.94 0.58 -0.28
C TYR A 110 -1.66 1.17 1.11
N GLY A 111 -1.31 0.29 2.05
CA GLY A 111 -0.86 0.68 3.38
C GLY A 111 0.66 0.82 3.42
N VAL A 112 1.16 2.03 3.16
CA VAL A 112 2.59 2.36 3.13
C VAL A 112 2.82 3.82 3.53
N SER A 113 3.92 4.08 4.25
CA SER A 113 4.34 5.44 4.61
C SER A 113 4.80 6.25 3.39
N ASN A 114 5.20 7.51 3.60
CA ASN A 114 5.71 8.38 2.55
C ASN A 114 7.18 8.10 2.20
N ASN A 115 7.50 6.82 2.03
CA ASN A 115 8.85 6.35 1.79
C ASN A 115 9.37 6.87 0.45
N LYS A 116 10.60 7.38 0.44
CA LYS A 116 11.24 7.93 -0.78
C LYS A 116 11.23 6.93 -1.94
N TRP A 117 11.42 5.64 -1.66
CA TRP A 117 11.51 4.57 -2.65
C TRP A 117 10.22 3.76 -2.79
N ARG A 118 9.11 4.25 -2.24
CA ARG A 118 7.79 3.65 -2.44
C ARG A 118 7.49 3.55 -3.94
N PHE A 119 7.05 2.37 -4.36
CA PHE A 119 6.60 2.10 -5.73
C PHE A 119 5.09 1.82 -5.82
N TRP A 120 4.35 1.93 -4.73
CA TRP A 120 2.89 1.88 -4.72
C TRP A 120 2.28 3.27 -4.82
N ASP A 121 1.26 3.42 -5.66
CA ASP A 121 0.49 4.65 -5.76
C ASP A 121 -0.49 4.77 -4.58
N ILE A 122 -0.52 5.94 -3.95
CA ILE A 122 -1.41 6.25 -2.82
C ILE A 122 -2.34 7.43 -3.13
N GLN A 123 -2.32 7.97 -4.35
CA GLN A 123 -3.15 9.13 -4.72
C GLN A 123 -4.64 8.87 -4.48
N ASN A 124 -5.13 7.65 -4.74
CA ASN A 124 -6.52 7.30 -4.49
C ASN A 124 -6.88 7.32 -2.99
N SER A 125 -5.96 6.92 -2.11
CA SER A 125 -6.20 7.02 -0.66
C SER A 125 -6.18 8.49 -0.17
N GLU A 126 -5.39 9.36 -0.80
CA GLU A 126 -5.42 10.78 -0.50
C GLU A 126 -6.74 11.42 -0.99
N SER A 127 -7.21 11.09 -2.20
CA SER A 127 -8.44 11.65 -2.75
C SER A 127 -9.70 11.16 -2.05
N ASP A 128 -9.78 9.86 -1.78
CA ASP A 128 -11.02 9.21 -1.35
C ASP A 128 -11.25 9.37 0.16
N ILE A 129 -10.16 9.23 0.94
CA ILE A 129 -10.22 9.17 2.41
C ILE A 129 -9.30 10.19 3.09
N GLY A 130 -8.54 10.99 2.34
CA GLY A 130 -7.67 12.02 2.91
C GLY A 130 -6.45 11.46 3.63
N TYR A 131 -5.97 10.27 3.25
CA TYR A 131 -4.74 9.69 3.81
C TYR A 131 -3.51 10.48 3.33
N LYS A 132 -2.69 10.93 4.28
CA LYS A 132 -1.46 11.69 4.01
C LYS A 132 -0.38 11.19 4.97
N PRO A 133 0.37 10.14 4.60
CA PRO A 133 1.40 9.60 5.47
C PRO A 133 2.47 10.65 5.78
N GLN A 134 2.94 10.68 7.03
CA GLN A 134 3.88 11.66 7.52
C GLN A 134 5.31 11.12 7.63
N ASP A 135 5.46 9.80 7.81
CA ASP A 135 6.76 9.19 8.02
C ASP A 135 7.43 8.80 6.71
N ASN A 136 8.76 8.74 6.71
CA ASN A 136 9.57 8.31 5.58
C ASN A 136 10.70 7.41 6.08
N ALA A 137 10.79 6.19 5.53
CA ALA A 137 11.83 5.23 5.90
C ALA A 137 13.27 5.74 5.79
N GLU A 138 13.54 6.77 4.97
CA GLU A 138 14.88 7.34 4.84
C GLU A 138 15.44 7.99 6.12
N ILE A 139 14.60 8.29 7.13
CA ILE A 139 15.09 8.84 8.40
C ILE A 139 15.98 7.85 9.19
N TRP A 140 15.98 6.57 8.81
CA TRP A 140 16.79 5.51 9.41
C TRP A 140 17.89 4.96 8.49
N ARG A 141 18.18 5.62 7.36
CA ARG A 141 19.23 5.19 6.43
C ARG A 141 20.61 5.70 6.84
#